data_AF-A0A8T4VLG8-F1
#
_entry.id   AF-A0A8T4VLG8-F1
#
_cell.length_a   1.000
_cell.length_b   1.000
_cell.length_c   1.000
_cell.angle_alpha   90.00
_cell.angle_beta   90.00
_cell.angle_gamma   90.00
#
_symmetry.space_group_name_H-M   'P 1'
#
loop_
_entity.id
_entity.type
_entity.pdbx_description
1 polymer ?
#
loop_
_entity_poly.entity_id
_entity_poly.type
_entity_poly.pdbx_seq_one_letter_code
_entity_poly.pdbx_strand_id
1 'polypeptide(L)'
;MKKSKAILLMVISLMLVFLTTTLASAQDEYDWSSEFEDNPAAPWAFWGLFTGALCFIPLVIFIIWIVLAIWVYKDAEKRDSSGALWLIIVIITGIIGLIIWLIVRPPIGGKKTEGAASTSERRCPGCGRVIPDDARVCPYCGKNFEG
;
A
#
# COMPACT_ATOMS: atom_id res chain seq x y z
N MET A 1 -9.32 -10.80 -9.56
CA MET A 1 -8.40 -11.80 -10.17
C MET A 1 -7.76 -11.37 -11.49
N LYS A 2 -8.46 -10.76 -12.46
CA LYS A 2 -7.87 -10.34 -13.75
C LYS A 2 -6.79 -9.25 -13.62
N LYS A 3 -6.97 -8.30 -12.70
CA LYS A 3 -6.03 -7.18 -12.48
C LYS A 3 -4.67 -7.63 -11.90
N SER A 4 -4.66 -8.63 -11.00
CA SER A 4 -3.39 -9.23 -10.52
C SER A 4 -2.60 -9.93 -11.62
N LYS A 5 -3.28 -10.59 -12.56
CA LYS A 5 -2.61 -11.22 -13.71
C LYS A 5 -2.02 -10.15 -14.64
N ALA A 6 -2.72 -9.03 -14.84
CA ALA A 6 -2.20 -7.92 -15.65
C ALA A 6 -0.96 -7.26 -15.02
N ILE A 7 -0.95 -7.08 -13.70
CA ILE A 7 0.22 -6.54 -12.97
C ILE A 7 1.38 -7.53 -13.03
N LEU A 8 1.12 -8.83 -12.82
CA LEU A 8 2.14 -9.87 -12.93
C LEU A 8 2.72 -9.94 -14.36
N LEU A 9 1.87 -9.84 -15.39
CA LEU A 9 2.31 -9.84 -16.79
C LEU A 9 3.08 -8.56 -17.17
N MET A 10 2.70 -7.40 -16.62
CA MET A 10 3.49 -6.17 -16.80
C MET A 10 4.87 -6.29 -16.16
N VAL A 11 4.94 -6.86 -14.95
CA VAL A 11 6.23 -7.10 -14.27
C VAL A 11 7.06 -8.11 -15.05
N ILE A 12 6.47 -9.20 -15.54
CA ILE A 12 7.17 -10.20 -16.38
C ILE A 12 7.64 -9.57 -17.70
N SER A 13 6.82 -8.72 -18.33
CA SER A 13 7.21 -7.99 -19.54
C SER A 13 8.38 -7.04 -19.28
N LEU A 14 8.37 -6.34 -18.14
CA LEU A 14 9.49 -5.52 -17.69
C LEU A 14 10.74 -6.38 -17.45
N MET A 15 10.60 -7.55 -16.82
CA MET A 15 11.71 -8.50 -16.63
C MET A 15 12.29 -9.01 -17.95
N LEU A 16 11.45 -9.28 -18.96
CA LEU A 16 11.90 -9.75 -20.27
C LEU A 16 12.66 -8.68 -21.04
N VAL A 17 12.22 -7.42 -20.98
CA VAL A 17 12.91 -6.28 -21.61
C VAL A 17 14.27 -6.00 -20.94
N PHE A 18 14.36 -6.23 -19.63
CA PHE A 18 15.63 -6.14 -18.91
C PHE A 18 16.56 -7.34 -19.19
N LEU A 19 16.00 -8.54 -19.39
CA LEU A 19 16.79 -9.71 -19.76
C LEU A 19 17.40 -9.55 -21.17
N THR A 20 16.65 -9.03 -22.14
CA THR A 20 17.14 -8.81 -23.50
C THR A 20 18.24 -7.75 -23.57
N THR A 21 18.20 -6.74 -22.71
CA THR A 21 19.26 -5.70 -22.64
C THR A 21 20.57 -6.23 -22.05
N THR A 22 20.53 -7.19 -21.12
CA THR A 22 21.75 -7.85 -20.59
C THR A 22 22.39 -8.85 -21.57
N LEU A 23 21.60 -9.51 -22.41
CA LEU A 23 22.10 -10.39 -23.47
C LEU A 23 22.80 -9.62 -24.58
N ALA A 24 22.38 -8.38 -24.85
CA ALA A 24 23.04 -7.52 -25.83
C ALA A 24 24.48 -7.16 -25.42
N SER A 25 24.76 -6.97 -24.12
CA SER A 25 26.12 -6.72 -23.63
C SER A 25 27.03 -7.96 -23.62
N ALA A 26 26.48 -9.16 -23.88
CA ALA A 26 27.25 -10.41 -23.90
C ALA A 26 27.89 -10.70 -25.27
N GLN A 27 27.69 -9.83 -26.28
CA GLN A 27 28.24 -10.00 -27.63
C GLN A 27 29.61 -9.36 -27.81
N ASP A 28 30.03 -8.48 -26.90
CA ASP A 28 31.32 -7.81 -26.98
C ASP A 28 32.36 -8.59 -26.17
N GLU A 29 33.34 -9.14 -26.89
CA GLU A 29 34.47 -9.91 -26.38
C GLU A 29 35.39 -8.96 -25.58
N TYR A 30 35.17 -8.87 -24.26
CA TYR A 30 36.00 -8.06 -23.37
C TYR A 30 37.29 -8.80 -23.02
N ASP A 31 38.39 -8.44 -23.68
CA ASP A 31 39.75 -8.88 -23.34
C ASP A 31 40.22 -8.21 -22.03
N TRP A 32 40.48 -9.02 -21.02
CA TRP A 32 40.78 -8.60 -19.64
C TRP A 32 42.30 -8.43 -19.36
N SER A 33 43.14 -8.55 -20.39
CA SER A 33 44.59 -8.75 -20.22
C SER A 33 45.49 -7.52 -20.44
N SER A 34 44.97 -6.35 -20.85
CA SER A 34 45.82 -5.23 -21.31
C SER A 34 45.83 -3.93 -20.49
N GLU A 35 45.04 -3.75 -19.42
CA GLU A 35 44.75 -2.38 -18.95
C GLU A 35 44.74 -2.20 -17.43
N PHE A 36 45.93 -2.17 -16.81
CA PHE A 36 46.10 -1.61 -15.46
C PHE A 36 46.65 -0.17 -15.44
N GLU A 37 47.30 0.32 -16.52
CA GLU A 37 47.92 1.66 -16.48
C GLU A 37 47.21 2.78 -17.28
N ASP A 38 46.47 2.53 -18.37
CA ASP A 38 45.95 3.63 -19.23
C ASP A 38 44.52 3.45 -19.81
N ASN A 39 43.58 2.81 -19.09
CA ASN A 39 42.23 2.59 -19.63
C ASN A 39 41.21 3.70 -19.26
N PRO A 40 40.69 4.53 -20.19
CA PRO A 40 39.57 5.45 -19.92
C PRO A 40 38.24 4.73 -19.62
N ALA A 41 38.27 3.40 -19.74
CA ALA A 41 37.14 2.51 -19.75
C ALA A 41 36.95 1.79 -18.38
N ALA A 42 37.98 1.80 -17.52
CA ALA A 42 37.92 1.29 -16.15
C ALA A 42 36.74 1.81 -15.28
N PRO A 43 36.23 3.05 -15.45
CA PRO A 43 35.05 3.50 -14.73
C PRO A 43 33.81 2.64 -15.02
N TRP A 44 33.52 2.30 -16.28
CA TRP A 44 32.28 1.58 -16.64
C TRP A 44 32.30 0.10 -16.27
N ALA A 45 33.47 -0.53 -16.13
CA ALA A 45 33.58 -1.91 -15.64
C ALA A 45 33.14 -2.00 -14.17
N PHE A 46 33.48 -0.97 -13.38
CA PHE A 46 32.99 -0.81 -12.00
C PHE A 46 31.48 -0.58 -11.96
N TRP A 47 30.94 0.21 -12.90
CA TRP A 47 29.50 0.36 -13.08
C TRP A 47 28.80 -0.95 -13.45
N GLY A 48 29.40 -1.85 -14.23
CA GLY A 48 28.80 -3.15 -14.60
C GLY A 48 28.54 -4.08 -13.42
N LEU A 49 29.49 -4.17 -12.49
CA LEU A 49 29.35 -4.92 -11.23
C LEU A 49 28.32 -4.25 -10.29
N PHE A 50 28.32 -2.91 -10.24
CA PHE A 50 27.28 -2.13 -9.57
C PHE A 50 25.91 -2.33 -10.22
N THR A 51 25.81 -2.45 -11.55
CA THR A 51 24.54 -2.59 -12.28
C THR A 51 23.89 -3.94 -12.02
N GLY A 52 24.68 -5.01 -11.89
CA GLY A 52 24.19 -6.33 -11.46
C GLY A 52 23.72 -6.33 -10.00
N ALA A 53 24.55 -5.87 -9.06
CA ALA A 53 24.24 -5.89 -7.63
C ALA A 53 23.14 -4.88 -7.23
N LEU A 54 23.07 -3.72 -7.89
CA LEU A 54 22.00 -2.71 -7.73
C LEU A 54 20.67 -3.15 -8.31
N CYS A 55 20.59 -4.24 -9.08
CA CYS A 55 19.32 -4.73 -9.64
C CYS A 55 18.62 -5.73 -8.70
N PHE A 56 19.37 -6.59 -8.01
CA PHE A 56 18.80 -7.58 -7.07
C PHE A 56 18.31 -6.95 -5.77
N ILE A 57 19.02 -5.96 -5.24
CA ILE A 57 18.67 -5.29 -3.98
C ILE A 57 17.28 -4.61 -4.03
N PRO A 58 16.95 -3.75 -5.01
CA PRO A 58 15.62 -3.14 -5.09
C PRO A 58 14.53 -4.16 -5.41
N LEU A 59 14.84 -5.25 -6.12
CA LEU A 59 13.89 -6.33 -6.41
C LEU A 59 13.50 -7.07 -5.12
N VAL A 60 14.47 -7.40 -4.27
CA VAL A 60 14.24 -8.00 -2.95
C VAL A 60 13.46 -7.04 -2.06
N ILE A 61 13.85 -5.76 -2.01
CA ILE A 61 13.12 -4.73 -1.25
C ILE A 61 11.67 -4.62 -1.75
N PHE A 62 11.44 -4.63 -3.06
CA PHE A 62 10.10 -4.55 -3.66
C PHE A 62 9.24 -5.78 -3.33
N ILE A 63 9.83 -6.99 -3.38
CA ILE A 63 9.13 -8.22 -2.95
C ILE A 63 8.74 -8.12 -1.48
N ILE A 64 9.66 -7.73 -0.60
CA ILE A 64 9.37 -7.52 0.83
C ILE A 64 8.24 -6.50 1.00
N TRP A 65 8.26 -5.42 0.21
CA TRP A 65 7.25 -4.37 0.23
C TRP A 65 5.85 -4.89 -0.14
N ILE A 66 5.75 -5.72 -1.18
CA ILE A 66 4.50 -6.39 -1.57
C ILE A 66 4.03 -7.36 -0.49
N VAL A 67 4.94 -8.15 0.10
CA VAL A 67 4.59 -9.09 1.18
C VAL A 67 4.06 -8.34 2.40
N LEU A 68 4.66 -7.20 2.76
CA LEU A 68 4.16 -6.32 3.82
C LEU A 68 2.77 -5.76 3.51
N ALA A 69 2.53 -5.31 2.27
CA ALA A 69 1.22 -4.82 1.85
C ALA A 69 0.13 -5.90 1.96
N ILE A 70 0.44 -7.13 1.51
CA ILE A 70 -0.46 -8.28 1.65
C ILE A 70 -0.69 -8.64 3.13
N TRP A 71 0.36 -8.57 3.95
CA TRP A 71 0.25 -8.81 5.38
C TRP A 71 -0.68 -7.79 6.05
N VAL A 72 -0.52 -6.50 5.74
CA VAL A 72 -1.40 -5.42 6.24
C VAL A 72 -2.85 -5.66 5.83
N TYR A 73 -3.10 -6.02 4.56
CA TYR A 73 -4.44 -6.36 4.10
C TYR A 73 -5.05 -7.47 4.94
N LYS A 74 -4.31 -8.57 5.13
CA LYS A 74 -4.79 -9.72 5.91
C LYS A 74 -4.96 -9.38 7.40
N ASP A 75 -4.13 -8.50 7.97
CA ASP A 75 -4.24 -8.09 9.37
C ASP A 75 -5.42 -7.12 9.59
N ALA A 76 -5.67 -6.22 8.62
CA ALA A 76 -6.82 -5.33 8.63
C ALA A 76 -8.15 -6.10 8.49
N GLU A 77 -8.21 -7.06 7.56
CA GLU A 77 -9.40 -7.89 7.32
C GLU A 77 -9.75 -8.76 8.53
N LYS A 78 -8.73 -9.29 9.24
CA LYS A 78 -8.92 -10.03 10.51
C LYS A 78 -9.49 -9.18 11.65
N ARG A 79 -9.49 -7.86 11.50
CA ARG A 79 -9.90 -6.90 12.52
C ARG A 79 -11.15 -6.11 12.10
N ASP A 80 -11.97 -6.69 11.21
CA ASP A 80 -13.22 -6.12 10.70
C ASP A 80 -13.04 -4.64 10.28
N SER A 81 -11.92 -4.35 9.63
CA SER A 81 -11.59 -3.03 9.11
C SER A 81 -11.36 -3.17 7.61
N SER A 82 -11.74 -2.18 6.82
CA SER A 82 -11.66 -2.23 5.36
C SER A 82 -10.21 -2.47 4.87
N GLY A 83 -9.83 -3.72 4.64
CA GLY A 83 -8.46 -4.11 4.35
C GLY A 83 -7.95 -3.57 3.03
N ALA A 84 -8.83 -3.44 2.04
CA ALA A 84 -8.51 -2.87 0.73
C ALA A 84 -8.11 -1.38 0.79
N LEU A 85 -8.80 -0.58 1.62
CA LEU A 85 -8.46 0.84 1.80
C LEU A 85 -7.10 1.00 2.47
N TRP A 86 -6.84 0.23 3.53
CA TRP A 86 -5.55 0.26 4.21
C TRP A 86 -4.40 -0.23 3.32
N LEU A 87 -4.62 -1.26 2.50
CA LEU A 87 -3.65 -1.71 1.51
C LEU A 87 -3.32 -0.62 0.50
N ILE A 88 -4.33 0.09 -0.03
CA ILE A 88 -4.12 1.19 -0.98
C ILE A 88 -3.33 2.33 -0.33
N ILE A 89 -3.66 2.70 0.91
CA ILE A 89 -2.93 3.74 1.66
C ILE A 89 -1.47 3.33 1.84
N VAL A 90 -1.17 2.10 2.26
CA VAL A 90 0.21 1.61 2.43
C VAL A 90 0.98 1.61 1.11
N ILE A 91 0.34 1.20 0.00
CA ILE A 91 0.97 1.19 -1.33
C ILE A 91 1.30 2.60 -1.83
N ILE A 92 0.50 3.61 -1.48
CA ILE A 92 0.76 5.01 -1.91
C ILE A 92 1.74 5.70 -0.97
N THR A 93 1.56 5.55 0.34
CA THR A 93 2.29 6.32 1.36
C THR A 93 3.56 5.66 1.83
N GLY A 94 3.86 4.43 1.40
CA GLY A 94 5.14 3.83 1.75
C GLY A 94 5.13 3.14 3.11
N ILE A 95 6.30 3.16 3.73
CA ILE A 95 6.51 2.83 5.15
C ILE A 95 5.60 3.68 6.06
N ILE A 96 5.25 4.91 5.65
CA ILE A 96 4.39 5.80 6.45
C ILE A 96 3.01 5.18 6.68
N GLY A 97 2.39 4.61 5.64
CA GLY A 97 1.09 3.94 5.79
C GLY A 97 1.15 2.73 6.72
N LEU A 98 2.26 1.99 6.72
CA LEU A 98 2.50 0.88 7.64
C LEU A 98 2.53 1.37 9.10
N ILE A 99 3.23 2.48 9.35
CA ILE A 99 3.31 3.09 10.68
C ILE A 99 1.94 3.55 11.15
N ILE A 100 1.19 4.27 10.30
CA ILE A 100 -0.16 4.73 10.62
C ILE A 100 -1.07 3.54 10.93
N TRP A 101 -0.97 2.46 10.15
CA TRP A 101 -1.72 1.24 10.40
C TRP A 101 -1.42 0.70 11.81
N LEU A 102 -0.14 0.60 12.18
CA LEU A 102 0.29 0.03 13.46
C LEU A 102 -0.21 0.83 14.66
N ILE A 103 -0.34 2.16 14.49
CA ILE A 103 -0.88 3.06 15.50
C ILE A 103 -2.41 2.93 15.61
N VAL A 104 -3.10 2.86 14.48
CA VAL A 104 -4.58 2.79 14.44
C VAL A 104 -5.11 1.37 14.68
N ARG A 105 -4.22 0.38 14.75
CA ARG A 105 -4.51 -1.05 14.98
C ARG A 105 -5.56 -1.26 16.08
N PRO A 106 -6.80 -1.64 15.72
CA PRO A 106 -7.81 -1.98 16.72
C PRO A 106 -7.50 -3.35 17.35
N PRO A 107 -7.81 -3.60 18.64
CA PRO A 107 -7.59 -4.89 19.29
C PRO A 107 -8.46 -5.99 18.68
N ILE A 108 -7.94 -7.22 18.63
CA ILE A 108 -8.65 -8.39 18.10
C ILE A 108 -9.78 -8.73 19.08
N GLY A 109 -11.03 -8.73 18.63
CA GLY A 109 -12.20 -9.11 19.45
C GLY A 109 -13.18 -7.98 19.79
N GLY A 110 -12.96 -6.76 19.29
CA GLY A 110 -13.96 -5.71 19.34
C GLY A 110 -14.96 -5.88 18.20
N LYS A 111 -16.19 -6.32 18.50
CA LYS A 111 -17.31 -6.30 17.55
C LYS A 111 -17.45 -4.88 17.03
N LYS A 112 -17.01 -4.61 15.80
CA LYS A 112 -17.32 -3.35 15.15
C LYS A 112 -18.72 -3.53 14.59
N THR A 113 -19.66 -2.79 15.15
CA THR A 113 -20.93 -2.51 14.51
C THR A 113 -20.65 -1.70 13.26
N GLU A 114 -20.26 -2.41 12.21
CA GLU A 114 -20.23 -1.93 10.84
C GLU A 114 -21.68 -1.68 10.39
N GLY A 115 -22.17 -0.51 10.79
CA GLY A 115 -23.56 -0.09 10.62
C GLY A 115 -23.90 1.28 11.21
N ALA A 116 -23.01 1.94 11.97
CA ALA A 116 -23.19 3.36 12.32
C ALA A 116 -22.73 4.29 11.18
N ALA A 117 -23.26 4.03 9.98
CA ALA A 117 -23.50 5.10 9.03
C ALA A 117 -24.53 6.03 9.67
N SER A 118 -24.09 7.25 10.03
CA SER A 118 -24.92 8.44 10.20
C SER A 118 -26.32 8.21 10.79
N THR A 119 -26.44 8.03 12.11
CA THR A 119 -27.64 8.55 12.77
C THR A 119 -27.48 10.07 12.70
N SER A 120 -28.24 10.71 11.82
CA SER A 120 -28.32 12.16 11.76
C SER A 120 -28.61 12.67 13.16
N GLU A 121 -27.76 13.52 13.72
CA GLU A 121 -28.09 14.20 14.96
C GLU A 121 -29.28 15.15 14.68
N ARG A 122 -30.52 14.65 14.80
CA ARG A 122 -31.70 15.51 14.69
C ARG A 122 -31.67 16.54 15.80
N ARG A 123 -31.88 17.79 15.42
CA ARG A 123 -32.06 18.89 16.37
C ARG A 123 -33.55 19.13 16.57
N CYS A 124 -33.95 19.37 17.80
CA CYS A 124 -35.33 19.72 18.09
C CYS A 124 -35.71 21.05 17.41
N PRO A 125 -36.77 21.12 16.59
CA PRO A 125 -37.30 22.39 16.08
C PRO A 125 -37.91 23.29 17.17
N GLY A 126 -38.05 22.81 18.41
CA GLY A 126 -38.51 23.60 19.55
C GLY A 126 -37.40 24.29 20.31
N CYS A 127 -36.35 23.55 20.68
CA CYS A 127 -35.29 24.05 21.57
C CYS A 127 -33.89 24.04 20.97
N GLY A 128 -33.71 23.53 19.75
CA GLY A 128 -32.43 23.48 19.04
C GLY A 128 -31.39 22.48 19.56
N ARG A 129 -31.70 21.75 20.64
CA ARG A 129 -30.80 20.73 21.22
C ARG A 129 -30.79 19.46 20.36
N VAL A 130 -29.65 18.77 20.37
CA VAL A 130 -29.45 17.48 19.72
C VAL A 130 -30.21 16.39 20.49
N ILE A 131 -30.94 15.55 19.76
CA ILE A 131 -31.79 14.48 20.29
C ILE A 131 -31.57 13.24 19.41
N PRO A 132 -31.64 12.01 19.94
CA PRO A 132 -31.54 10.81 19.10
C PRO A 132 -32.76 10.63 18.19
N ASP A 133 -32.56 10.01 17.02
CA ASP A 133 -33.55 9.81 15.93
C ASP A 133 -34.80 9.03 16.32
N ASP A 134 -34.75 8.25 17.38
CA ASP A 134 -35.82 7.41 17.92
C ASP A 134 -36.71 8.11 18.97
N ALA A 135 -36.35 9.31 19.43
CA ALA A 135 -37.10 10.02 20.45
C ALA A 135 -38.40 10.64 19.90
N ARG A 136 -39.55 10.13 20.37
CA ARG A 136 -40.89 10.68 20.06
C ARG A 136 -41.18 12.01 20.78
N VAL A 137 -40.60 12.20 21.95
CA VAL A 137 -40.80 13.40 22.77
C VAL A 137 -39.43 13.94 23.19
N CYS A 138 -39.25 15.26 23.10
CA CYS A 138 -38.02 15.91 23.54
C CYS A 138 -37.87 15.84 25.07
N PRO A 139 -36.76 15.29 25.63
CA PRO A 139 -36.55 15.25 27.07
C PRO A 139 -36.25 16.62 27.69
N TYR A 140 -35.85 17.61 26.88
CA TYR A 140 -35.46 18.94 27.35
C TYR A 140 -36.61 19.96 27.32
N CYS A 141 -37.56 19.83 26.39
CA CYS A 141 -38.66 20.78 26.23
C CYS A 141 -40.05 20.14 26.11
N GLY A 142 -40.16 18.81 26.09
CA GLY A 142 -41.44 18.10 26.02
C GLY A 142 -42.17 18.16 24.68
N LYS A 143 -41.58 18.75 23.63
CA LYS A 143 -42.21 18.79 22.28
C LYS A 143 -42.32 17.36 21.70
N ASN A 144 -43.53 16.96 21.30
CA ASN A 144 -43.81 15.70 20.60
C ASN A 144 -43.55 15.88 19.08
N PHE A 145 -43.00 14.85 18.45
CA PHE A 145 -42.65 14.80 17.03
C PHE A 145 -43.52 13.83 16.22
N GLU A 146 -44.55 13.24 16.84
CA GLU A 146 -45.57 12.45 16.14
C GLU A 146 -46.38 13.36 15.21
N GLY A 147 -46.29 13.08 13.90
CA GLY A 147 -47.06 13.68 12.83
C GLY A 147 -47.45 12.60 11.83
#